data_AF-A0A5D2UXY5-F1
#
_entry.id   AF-A0A5D2UXY5-F1
#
_cell.length_a   1.000
_cell.length_b   1.000
_cell.length_c   1.000
_cell.angle_alpha   90.00
_cell.angle_beta   90.00
_cell.angle_gamma   90.00
#
_symmetry.space_group_name_H-M   'P 1'
#
loop_
_entity.id
_entity.type
_entity.pdbx_description
1 polymer ?
#
loop_
_entity_poly.entity_id
_entity_poly.type
_entity_poly.pdbx_seq_one_letter_code
_entity_poly.pdbx_strand_id
1 'polypeptide(L)'
;MRLIKKLWLSMKTFTDKRRNASSDGGNSGFKMKQLPFMGVICSVTLYIVYRTTNYQYYETQMETKLHPFDSVEDNELPSGKLKDLPRGIMHTRSDLELRPQWRKSLRSAVKVKTNKNLLAMPVGIKQKEHVDDVVKKFRTENFTIVLFHYDGKVDGWWDLDWCDKAIHIVAHNQTKWWFAKRFLHPDIVSTYDYIFLWDEDLGVEHFNPGRYLEIVKSEGLEISQPALDPNSTEIHHRITIRSRMKKLHRRVYELRGKTRCSNISEGPPCSGFVEGMAPVFSRAAWRCAWHLIQNDLVHGWGMDMKLGYCAQGDRTKNVGVIDREYIVHKGIQTLGGTGELTKKTKKKRGTSSGSSGLDPRAEIRRQSTWELKIFKERWNQAVIQDKDWIDPFPRQQRRRKHKRQSKFVDLYD
;
A
#
# COMPACT_ATOMS: atom_id res chain seq x y z
N MET A 1 32.95 9.17 15.17
CA MET A 1 33.65 10.05 14.20
C MET A 1 33.30 11.55 14.29
N ARG A 2 32.03 11.98 14.35
CA ARG A 2 31.68 13.43 14.41
C ARG A 2 32.21 14.15 15.66
N LEU A 3 32.24 13.48 16.82
CA LEU A 3 32.80 14.05 18.05
C LEU A 3 34.32 14.23 17.96
N ILE A 4 35.02 13.26 17.36
CA ILE A 4 36.47 13.29 17.11
C ILE A 4 36.81 14.39 16.12
N LYS A 5 36.00 14.55 15.05
CA LYS A 5 36.18 15.65 14.07
C LYS A 5 35.96 17.02 14.73
N LYS A 6 34.96 17.16 15.60
CA LYS A 6 34.72 18.40 16.38
C LYS A 6 35.83 18.69 17.38
N LEU A 7 36.34 17.68 18.09
CA LEU A 7 37.46 17.81 19.03
C LEU A 7 38.77 18.19 18.31
N TRP A 8 39.03 17.58 17.14
CA TRP A 8 40.20 17.91 16.31
C TRP A 8 40.12 19.33 15.72
N LEU A 9 38.94 19.75 15.24
CA LEU A 9 38.71 21.13 14.80
C LEU A 9 38.84 22.13 15.94
N SER A 10 38.36 21.77 17.14
CA SER A 10 38.46 22.61 18.35
C SER A 10 39.90 22.71 18.87
N MET A 11 40.70 21.64 18.74
CA MET A 11 42.13 21.69 19.08
C MET A 11 42.89 22.54 18.05
N LYS A 12 42.56 22.42 16.76
CA LYS A 12 43.20 23.20 15.69
C LYS A 12 42.95 24.70 15.82
N THR A 13 41.72 25.10 16.16
CA THR A 13 41.39 26.51 16.43
C THR A 13 42.06 27.05 17.70
N PHE A 14 42.26 26.21 18.72
CA PHE A 14 42.98 26.59 19.94
C PHE A 14 44.48 26.80 19.70
N THR A 15 45.10 25.98 18.82
CA THR A 15 46.51 26.16 18.42
C THR A 15 46.74 27.36 17.52
N ASP A 16 45.82 27.67 16.60
CA ASP A 16 45.97 28.84 15.70
C ASP A 16 45.75 30.17 16.45
N LYS A 17 44.85 30.21 17.43
CA LYS A 17 44.67 31.41 18.29
C LYS A 17 45.91 31.76 19.10
N ARG A 18 46.77 30.79 19.42
CA ARG A 18 48.02 31.00 20.16
C ARG A 18 49.17 31.55 19.32
N ARG A 19 49.07 31.45 17.98
CA ARG A 19 50.11 31.94 17.05
C ARG A 19 49.97 33.42 16.70
N ASN A 20 48.80 34.03 16.93
CA ASN A 20 48.50 35.42 16.57
C ASN A 20 48.39 36.39 17.77
N ALA A 21 48.82 35.99 18.97
CA ALA A 21 48.78 36.84 20.16
C ALA A 21 50.18 36.93 20.80
N SER A 22 51.02 37.81 20.27
CA SER A 22 52.29 38.22 20.87
C SER A 22 52.74 39.58 20.30
N SER A 23 52.16 40.67 20.79
CA SER A 23 52.87 41.89 21.19
C SER A 23 51.87 42.90 21.76
N ASP A 24 51.48 42.73 23.03
CA ASP A 24 51.68 43.75 24.07
C ASP A 24 51.08 43.30 25.40
N GLY A 25 51.78 43.60 26.50
CA GLY A 25 51.21 43.68 27.84
C GLY A 25 51.10 42.38 28.66
N GLY A 26 52.09 42.17 29.53
CA GLY A 26 51.87 41.86 30.96
C GLY A 26 51.10 40.61 31.43
N ASN A 27 51.86 39.77 32.15
CA ASN A 27 51.52 39.05 33.40
C ASN A 27 51.11 37.55 33.41
N SER A 28 51.87 36.82 34.24
CA SER A 28 51.63 35.52 34.91
C SER A 28 50.95 34.37 34.13
N GLY A 29 51.76 33.47 33.56
CA GLY A 29 51.28 32.21 32.98
C GLY A 29 51.66 30.98 33.82
N PHE A 30 50.66 30.27 34.36
CA PHE A 30 50.81 28.89 34.85
C PHE A 30 51.26 27.97 33.71
N LYS A 31 52.52 27.51 33.75
CA LYS A 31 53.05 26.50 32.80
C LYS A 31 52.61 25.10 33.22
N MET A 32 51.46 24.64 32.73
CA MET A 32 51.15 23.21 32.75
C MET A 32 52.04 22.51 31.70
N LYS A 33 52.91 21.60 32.16
CA LYS A 33 53.81 20.85 31.26
C LYS A 33 52.96 20.07 30.24
N GLN A 34 53.20 20.34 28.96
CA GLN A 34 52.37 19.91 27.81
C GLN A 34 52.45 18.40 27.50
N LEU A 35 53.47 17.72 28.03
CA LEU A 35 53.76 16.30 27.83
C LEU A 35 52.79 15.33 28.56
N PRO A 36 52.49 15.48 29.86
CA PRO A 36 51.56 14.58 30.56
C PRO A 36 50.13 14.64 30.02
N PHE A 37 49.67 15.81 29.56
CA PHE A 37 48.30 15.99 29.07
C PHE A 37 48.04 15.26 27.73
N MET A 38 49.02 15.26 26.83
CA MET A 38 48.93 14.52 25.56
C MET A 38 48.96 13.00 25.78
N GLY A 39 49.74 12.51 26.74
CA GLY A 39 49.76 11.09 27.12
C GLY A 39 48.41 10.59 27.63
N VAL A 40 47.73 11.39 28.46
CA VAL A 40 46.39 11.07 28.98
C VAL A 40 45.35 11.04 27.86
N ILE A 41 45.35 12.03 26.96
CA ILE A 41 44.40 12.06 25.83
C ILE A 41 44.62 10.87 24.89
N CYS A 42 45.88 10.53 24.59
CA CYS A 42 46.19 9.39 23.72
C CYS A 42 45.73 8.06 24.35
N SER A 43 45.97 7.89 25.65
CA SER A 43 45.54 6.71 26.42
C SER A 43 44.01 6.57 26.45
N VAL A 44 43.28 7.67 26.71
CA VAL A 44 41.81 7.67 26.70
C VAL A 44 41.27 7.36 25.31
N THR A 45 41.89 7.89 24.26
CA THR A 45 41.45 7.65 22.88
C THR A 45 41.67 6.18 22.48
N LEU A 46 42.82 5.61 22.81
CA LEU A 46 43.12 4.19 22.56
C LEU A 46 42.18 3.27 23.34
N TYR A 47 41.86 3.62 24.59
CA TYR A 47 40.89 2.88 25.39
C TYR A 47 39.50 2.91 24.78
N ILE A 48 39.04 4.07 24.30
CA ILE A 48 37.74 4.19 23.61
C ILE A 48 37.73 3.35 22.33
N VAL A 49 38.79 3.43 21.51
CA VAL A 49 38.91 2.64 20.28
C VAL A 49 38.87 1.14 20.60
N TYR A 50 39.72 0.67 21.52
CA TYR A 50 39.76 -0.72 21.96
C TYR A 50 38.39 -1.23 22.46
N ARG A 51 37.72 -0.45 23.30
CA ARG A 51 36.38 -0.79 23.80
C ARG A 51 35.36 -0.86 22.67
N THR A 52 35.38 0.08 21.72
CA THR A 52 34.48 0.06 20.57
C THR A 52 34.74 -1.11 19.62
N THR A 53 36.01 -1.47 19.38
CA THR A 53 36.38 -2.60 18.53
C THR A 53 36.02 -3.94 19.16
N ASN A 54 36.26 -4.11 20.47
CA ASN A 54 35.81 -5.31 21.18
C ASN A 54 34.29 -5.42 21.20
N TYR A 55 33.56 -4.32 21.41
CA TYR A 55 32.10 -4.34 21.36
C TYR A 55 31.58 -4.74 19.98
N GLN A 56 32.22 -4.23 18.91
CA GLN A 56 31.91 -4.63 17.53
C GLN A 56 32.19 -6.12 17.30
N TYR A 57 33.33 -6.64 17.77
CA TYR A 57 33.70 -8.06 17.64
C TYR A 57 32.72 -9.00 18.34
N TYR A 58 32.35 -8.70 19.59
CA TYR A 58 31.37 -9.48 20.33
C TYR A 58 29.97 -9.43 19.71
N GLU A 59 29.56 -8.29 19.15
CA GLU A 59 28.30 -8.21 18.38
C GLU A 59 28.35 -9.04 17.10
N THR A 60 29.46 -9.07 16.36
CA THR A 60 29.56 -9.92 15.15
C THR A 60 29.43 -11.40 15.50
N GLN A 61 30.05 -11.82 16.61
CA GLN A 61 29.94 -13.18 17.14
C GLN A 61 28.51 -13.52 17.59
N MET A 62 27.80 -12.57 18.19
CA MET A 62 26.40 -12.71 18.62
C MET A 62 25.43 -12.76 17.43
N GLU A 63 25.59 -11.91 16.41
CA GLU A 63 24.79 -11.96 15.17
C GLU A 63 24.98 -13.30 14.45
N THR A 64 26.21 -13.82 14.40
CA THR A 64 26.52 -15.14 13.81
C THR A 64 25.86 -16.29 14.58
N LYS A 65 25.67 -16.15 15.91
CA LYS A 65 25.04 -17.16 16.76
C LYS A 65 23.51 -17.04 16.86
N LEU A 66 22.95 -15.83 16.70
CA LEU A 66 21.51 -15.55 16.80
C LEU A 66 20.76 -15.70 15.48
N HIS A 67 21.46 -15.60 14.35
CA HIS A 67 20.95 -15.91 13.02
C HIS A 67 21.70 -17.11 12.42
N PRO A 68 21.58 -18.33 12.98
CA PRO A 68 22.05 -19.52 12.29
C PRO A 68 21.05 -19.79 11.17
N PHE A 69 21.22 -19.08 10.03
CA PHE A 69 20.51 -19.25 8.76
C PHE A 69 19.03 -19.62 8.92
N ASP A 70 18.12 -18.65 8.74
CA ASP A 70 16.68 -18.90 8.65
C ASP A 70 16.41 -20.06 7.66
N SER A 71 16.31 -21.26 8.21
CA SER A 71 16.01 -22.50 7.53
C SER A 71 14.51 -22.51 7.32
N VAL A 72 14.08 -21.82 6.27
CA VAL A 72 12.75 -22.00 5.71
C VAL A 72 12.97 -22.67 4.37
N GLU A 73 12.49 -23.90 4.26
CA GLU A 73 12.45 -24.69 3.04
C GLU A 73 12.02 -23.82 1.86
N ASP A 74 12.83 -23.94 0.80
CA ASP A 74 12.69 -23.33 -0.50
C ASP A 74 11.25 -23.45 -1.03
N ASN A 75 10.47 -22.36 -0.91
CA ASN A 75 9.45 -22.08 -1.91
C ASN A 75 10.16 -21.38 -3.07
N GLU A 76 10.68 -22.21 -3.97
CA GLU A 76 11.09 -21.92 -5.35
C GLU A 76 11.70 -20.52 -5.57
N LEU A 77 13.01 -20.41 -5.31
CA LEU A 77 13.83 -19.35 -5.89
C LEU A 77 13.59 -19.31 -7.41
N PRO A 78 13.18 -18.17 -7.99
CA PRO A 78 12.97 -18.09 -9.42
C PRO A 78 14.33 -18.17 -10.12
N SER A 79 14.48 -19.23 -10.92
CA SER A 79 15.46 -19.39 -11.99
C SER A 79 16.92 -19.67 -11.54
N GLY A 80 17.57 -20.58 -12.25
CA GLY A 80 19.01 -20.83 -12.16
C GLY A 80 19.93 -19.64 -12.51
N LYS A 81 19.38 -18.43 -12.65
CA LYS A 81 20.05 -17.15 -12.91
C LYS A 81 20.68 -16.50 -11.66
N LEU A 82 20.37 -16.97 -10.45
CA LEU A 82 20.96 -16.47 -9.20
C LEU A 82 22.08 -17.36 -8.65
N LYS A 83 22.58 -18.31 -9.46
CA LYS A 83 23.66 -19.23 -9.07
C LYS A 83 25.01 -18.53 -8.83
N ASP A 84 25.17 -17.32 -9.35
CA ASP A 84 26.39 -16.51 -9.19
C ASP A 84 26.50 -15.88 -7.79
N LEU A 85 25.44 -15.92 -6.97
CA LEU A 85 25.45 -15.41 -5.60
C LEU A 85 25.53 -16.57 -4.58
N PRO A 86 26.43 -16.48 -3.57
CA PRO A 86 26.45 -17.43 -2.47
C PRO A 86 25.10 -17.46 -1.73
N ARG A 87 24.54 -18.64 -1.47
CA ARG A 87 23.21 -18.77 -0.83
C ARG A 87 23.08 -17.98 0.47
N GLY A 88 24.15 -17.92 1.27
CA GLY A 88 24.17 -17.23 2.55
C GLY A 88 24.06 -15.70 2.49
N ILE A 89 24.27 -15.06 1.33
CA ILE A 89 24.13 -13.60 1.18
C ILE A 89 22.76 -13.19 0.61
N MET A 90 22.00 -14.14 0.06
CA MET A 90 20.76 -13.83 -0.65
C MET A 90 19.60 -13.61 0.32
N HIS A 91 18.91 -12.48 0.16
CA HIS A 91 17.61 -12.23 0.79
C HIS A 91 16.51 -12.27 -0.26
N THR A 92 15.54 -13.17 -0.08
CA THR A 92 14.43 -13.38 -1.03
C THR A 92 13.32 -12.33 -0.93
N ARG A 93 13.32 -11.52 0.13
CA ARG A 93 12.26 -10.57 0.47
C ARG A 93 12.84 -9.27 1.01
N SER A 94 12.04 -8.21 0.92
CA SER A 94 12.31 -6.91 1.54
C SER A 94 11.10 -6.50 2.38
N ASP A 95 11.16 -5.31 2.97
CA ASP A 95 10.05 -4.67 3.68
C ASP A 95 10.03 -3.16 3.39
N LEU A 96 8.99 -2.48 3.89
CA LEU A 96 8.84 -1.03 3.85
C LEU A 96 9.26 -0.37 5.18
N GLU A 97 10.00 -1.05 6.06
CA GLU A 97 10.36 -0.48 7.36
C GLU A 97 11.43 0.60 7.21
N LEU A 98 11.14 1.79 7.76
CA LEU A 98 12.09 2.89 7.82
C LEU A 98 13.23 2.56 8.79
N ARG A 99 14.46 2.43 8.25
CA ARG A 99 15.66 2.14 9.05
C ARG A 99 16.46 3.42 9.34
N PRO A 100 16.80 3.72 10.61
CA PRO A 100 17.60 4.89 10.94
C PRO A 100 19.04 4.75 10.44
N GLN A 101 19.57 5.78 9.79
CA GLN A 101 20.89 5.76 9.14
C GLN A 101 22.09 5.64 10.10
N TRP A 102 21.93 6.02 11.37
CA TRP A 102 23.03 6.16 12.34
C TRP A 102 22.80 5.43 13.65
N ARG A 103 21.73 4.63 13.75
CA ARG A 103 21.44 3.77 14.89
C ARG A 103 21.28 2.35 14.39
N LYS A 104 21.99 1.40 15.00
CA LYS A 104 21.55 -0.01 14.92
C LYS A 104 20.11 -0.03 15.42
N SER A 105 19.20 -0.57 14.62
CA SER A 105 17.84 -0.85 15.08
C SER A 105 17.98 -1.65 16.36
N LEU A 106 17.67 -1.05 17.52
CA LEU A 106 17.69 -1.73 18.82
C LEU A 106 16.59 -2.81 18.91
N ARG A 107 15.88 -3.10 17.83
CA ARG A 107 15.03 -4.29 17.73
C ARG A 107 15.89 -5.48 17.30
N SER A 108 16.86 -5.83 18.13
CA SER A 108 17.35 -7.20 18.16
C SER A 108 16.22 -8.07 18.71
N ALA A 109 15.92 -9.18 18.04
CA ALA A 109 15.37 -10.37 18.67
C ALA A 109 14.08 -10.21 19.50
N VAL A 110 13.14 -9.38 19.08
CA VAL A 110 11.75 -9.69 19.42
C VAL A 110 11.13 -10.31 18.18
N LYS A 111 10.94 -11.63 18.23
CA LYS A 111 9.97 -12.36 17.41
C LYS A 111 8.58 -11.78 17.69
N VAL A 112 8.34 -10.54 17.30
CA VAL A 112 7.00 -10.00 17.29
C VAL A 112 6.37 -10.52 16.00
N LYS A 113 5.81 -11.73 16.10
CA LYS A 113 4.68 -12.14 15.27
C LYS A 113 3.53 -11.15 15.55
N THR A 114 3.58 -9.91 15.06
CA THR A 114 2.45 -8.99 15.16
C THR A 114 1.87 -8.76 13.79
N ASN A 115 0.57 -8.97 13.71
CA ASN A 115 -0.35 -8.56 12.67
C ASN A 115 0.00 -7.20 12.01
N LYS A 116 0.93 -7.17 11.05
CA LYS A 116 1.29 -5.92 10.34
C LYS A 116 0.32 -5.73 9.20
N ASN A 117 -0.22 -4.53 9.08
CA ASN A 117 -1.12 -4.18 7.97
C ASN A 117 -0.63 -2.90 7.30
N LEU A 118 -0.96 -2.77 6.02
CA LEU A 118 -0.53 -1.69 5.17
C LEU A 118 -1.75 -0.93 4.65
N LEU A 119 -1.73 0.40 4.75
CA LEU A 119 -2.59 1.30 3.99
C LEU A 119 -1.77 1.98 2.91
N ALA A 120 -2.21 1.85 1.67
CA ALA A 120 -1.65 2.53 0.51
C ALA A 120 -2.73 3.34 -0.19
N MET A 121 -2.49 4.62 -0.44
CA MET A 121 -3.47 5.53 -1.04
C MET A 121 -2.82 6.46 -2.08
N PRO A 122 -3.42 6.65 -3.28
CA PRO A 122 -3.10 7.79 -4.12
C PRO A 122 -3.60 9.06 -3.45
N VAL A 123 -2.80 10.11 -3.42
CA VAL A 123 -3.15 11.34 -2.72
C VAL A 123 -2.77 12.58 -3.52
N GLY A 124 -3.57 13.62 -3.33
CA GLY A 124 -3.26 14.97 -3.78
C GLY A 124 -3.69 15.98 -2.72
N ILE A 125 -3.02 17.13 -2.72
CA ILE A 125 -3.11 18.14 -1.66
C ILE A 125 -4.53 18.64 -1.42
N LYS A 126 -5.38 18.63 -2.46
CA LYS A 126 -6.77 19.09 -2.38
C LYS A 126 -7.63 18.21 -1.46
N GLN A 127 -7.23 16.95 -1.28
CA GLN A 127 -7.93 15.95 -0.46
C GLN A 127 -7.24 15.73 0.88
N LYS A 128 -6.30 16.60 1.25
CA LYS A 128 -5.47 16.43 2.44
C LYS A 128 -6.28 16.21 3.71
N GLU A 129 -7.35 16.99 3.93
CA GLU A 129 -8.20 16.86 5.11
C GLU A 129 -8.87 15.47 5.19
N HIS A 130 -9.36 14.95 4.07
CA HIS A 130 -9.96 13.62 4.03
C HIS A 130 -8.93 12.51 4.26
N VAL A 131 -7.75 12.64 3.66
CA VAL A 131 -6.66 11.68 3.89
C VAL A 131 -6.20 11.73 5.34
N ASP A 132 -6.15 12.90 5.97
CA ASP A 132 -5.84 13.05 7.40
C ASP A 132 -6.84 12.31 8.29
N ASP A 133 -8.15 12.44 8.01
CA ASP A 133 -9.20 11.67 8.72
C ASP A 133 -9.00 10.16 8.58
N VAL A 134 -8.67 9.69 7.38
CA VAL A 134 -8.35 8.28 7.12
C VAL A 134 -7.13 7.87 7.93
N VAL A 135 -5.99 8.53 7.76
CA VAL A 135 -4.73 8.13 8.41
C VAL A 135 -4.85 8.14 9.93
N LYS A 136 -5.56 9.10 10.53
CA LYS A 136 -5.84 9.11 11.98
C LYS A 136 -6.53 7.82 12.45
N LYS A 137 -7.50 7.30 11.70
CA LYS A 137 -8.18 6.02 12.02
C LYS A 137 -7.24 4.82 11.92
N PHE A 138 -6.35 4.78 10.94
CA PHE A 138 -5.44 3.66 10.72
C PHE A 138 -4.24 3.66 11.67
N ARG A 139 -3.83 4.84 12.15
CA ARG A 139 -2.76 4.98 13.15
C ARG A 139 -3.10 4.32 14.49
N THR A 140 -4.37 4.29 14.88
CA THR A 140 -4.76 3.65 16.16
C THR A 140 -4.48 2.15 16.17
N GLU A 141 -4.32 1.53 15.00
CA GLU A 141 -4.06 0.09 14.81
C GLU A 141 -2.63 -0.20 14.32
N ASN A 142 -1.71 0.77 14.42
CA ASN A 142 -0.29 0.63 14.03
C ASN A 142 -0.05 0.19 12.58
N PHE A 143 -0.84 0.69 11.63
CA PHE A 143 -0.62 0.42 10.21
C PHE A 143 0.63 1.11 9.68
N THR A 144 1.30 0.47 8.72
CA THR A 144 2.23 1.19 7.83
C THR A 144 1.41 2.00 6.83
N ILE A 145 1.78 3.27 6.64
CA ILE A 145 1.08 4.18 5.74
C ILE A 145 1.99 4.53 4.57
N VAL A 146 1.50 4.30 3.35
CA VAL A 146 2.17 4.66 2.09
C VAL A 146 1.27 5.61 1.32
N LEU A 147 1.77 6.80 1.02
CA LEU A 147 1.07 7.82 0.25
C LEU A 147 1.70 7.95 -1.13
N PHE A 148 0.88 7.76 -2.17
CA PHE A 148 1.28 7.93 -3.57
C PHE A 148 0.87 9.32 -4.07
N HIS A 149 1.79 10.27 -4.03
CA HIS A 149 1.56 11.66 -4.42
C HIS A 149 1.55 11.78 -5.94
N TYR A 150 0.34 11.82 -6.52
CA TYR A 150 0.17 12.01 -7.97
C TYR A 150 0.31 13.46 -8.40
N ASP A 151 0.21 14.42 -7.48
CA ASP A 151 0.35 15.86 -7.76
C ASP A 151 1.74 16.43 -7.44
N GLY A 152 2.58 15.64 -6.76
CA GLY A 152 3.93 16.01 -6.33
C GLY A 152 4.01 17.06 -5.24
N LYS A 153 2.91 17.40 -4.57
CA LYS A 153 2.88 18.46 -3.55
C LYS A 153 3.16 17.92 -2.15
N VAL A 154 4.27 17.23 -1.96
CA VAL A 154 4.64 16.61 -0.68
C VAL A 154 4.81 17.64 0.44
N ASP A 155 5.38 18.81 0.11
CA ASP A 155 5.69 19.82 1.14
C ASP A 155 4.46 20.35 1.89
N GLY A 156 3.31 20.34 1.22
CA GLY A 156 2.05 20.78 1.83
C GLY A 156 1.48 19.81 2.86
N TRP A 157 2.15 18.68 3.16
CA TRP A 157 1.70 17.70 4.14
C TRP A 157 2.44 17.77 5.49
N TRP A 158 3.61 18.43 5.54
CA TRP A 158 4.51 18.38 6.70
C TRP A 158 3.99 19.01 8.00
N ASP A 159 2.88 19.74 7.95
CA ASP A 159 2.16 20.26 9.11
C ASP A 159 1.31 19.21 9.84
N LEU A 160 1.13 18.01 9.27
CA LEU A 160 0.48 16.88 9.96
C LEU A 160 1.50 16.08 10.80
N ASP A 161 1.12 15.75 12.03
CA ASP A 161 1.99 15.13 13.06
C ASP A 161 2.46 13.70 12.74
N TRP A 162 1.91 13.08 11.69
CA TRP A 162 2.22 11.73 11.24
C TRP A 162 3.01 11.65 9.95
N CYS A 163 3.19 12.76 9.23
CA CYS A 163 3.82 12.70 7.92
C CYS A 163 5.27 12.20 7.97
N ASP A 164 5.99 12.46 9.06
CA ASP A 164 7.36 11.94 9.27
C ASP A 164 7.43 10.41 9.42
N LYS A 165 6.29 9.76 9.72
CA LYS A 165 6.17 8.29 9.90
C LYS A 165 5.58 7.59 8.69
N ALA A 166 4.97 8.33 7.77
CA ALA A 166 4.44 7.79 6.53
C ALA A 166 5.53 7.69 5.45
N ILE A 167 5.32 6.80 4.49
CA ILE A 167 6.19 6.65 3.32
C ILE A 167 5.57 7.45 2.19
N HIS A 168 6.30 8.43 1.67
CA HIS A 168 5.84 9.29 0.58
C HIS A 168 6.53 8.86 -0.71
N ILE A 169 5.74 8.50 -1.72
CA ILE A 169 6.23 8.14 -3.06
C ILE A 169 5.60 9.10 -4.05
N VAL A 170 6.43 9.73 -4.89
CA VAL A 170 5.99 10.78 -5.81
C VAL A 170 6.14 10.31 -7.24
N ALA A 171 5.07 10.42 -8.02
CA ALA A 171 5.13 10.31 -9.48
C ALA A 171 3.97 11.11 -10.09
N HIS A 172 4.31 12.15 -10.85
CA HIS A 172 3.30 13.08 -11.37
C HIS A 172 2.32 12.40 -12.32
N ASN A 173 1.03 12.71 -12.15
CA ASN A 173 -0.09 12.28 -12.98
C ASN A 173 -0.18 10.76 -13.15
N GLN A 174 0.26 9.99 -12.16
CA GLN A 174 0.13 8.53 -12.14
C GLN A 174 -1.09 8.08 -11.35
N THR A 175 -1.70 6.99 -11.79
CA THR A 175 -2.89 6.39 -11.18
C THR A 175 -2.52 5.46 -10.02
N LYS A 176 -3.52 5.14 -9.19
CA LYS A 176 -3.40 4.15 -8.09
C LYS A 176 -2.71 2.85 -8.52
N TRP A 177 -3.19 2.25 -9.61
CA TRP A 177 -2.69 0.95 -10.07
C TRP A 177 -1.29 1.02 -10.68
N TRP A 178 -0.91 2.16 -11.26
CA TRP A 178 0.46 2.38 -11.71
C TRP A 178 1.45 2.33 -10.53
N PHE A 179 1.11 3.02 -9.43
CA PHE A 179 1.92 3.00 -8.21
C PHE A 179 1.95 1.61 -7.58
N ALA A 180 0.78 0.99 -7.41
CA ALA A 180 0.67 -0.33 -6.79
C ALA A 180 1.48 -1.38 -7.56
N LYS A 181 1.47 -1.34 -8.90
CA LYS A 181 2.27 -2.26 -9.73
C LYS A 181 3.79 -2.12 -9.49
N ARG A 182 4.27 -0.91 -9.19
CA ARG A 182 5.71 -0.60 -9.10
C ARG A 182 6.26 -0.65 -7.68
N PHE A 183 5.47 -0.25 -6.69
CA PHE A 183 5.95 -0.05 -5.32
C PHE A 183 5.38 -1.04 -4.30
N LEU A 184 4.36 -1.81 -4.66
CA LEU A 184 3.78 -2.84 -3.80
C LEU A 184 4.07 -4.25 -4.34
N HIS A 185 5.32 -4.50 -4.74
CA HIS A 185 5.74 -5.83 -5.22
C HIS A 185 5.50 -6.90 -4.15
N PRO A 186 5.00 -8.10 -4.48
CA PRO A 186 4.65 -9.13 -3.49
C PRO A 186 5.78 -9.45 -2.51
N ASP A 187 7.02 -9.50 -2.97
CA ASP A 187 8.16 -9.82 -2.11
C ASP A 187 8.56 -8.66 -1.16
N ILE A 188 8.15 -7.42 -1.46
CA ILE A 188 8.34 -6.25 -0.58
C ILE A 188 7.23 -6.20 0.48
N VAL A 189 5.99 -6.43 0.07
CA VAL A 189 4.82 -6.34 0.98
C VAL A 189 4.48 -7.67 1.66
N SER A 190 5.30 -8.70 1.43
CA SER A 190 5.12 -10.04 2.00
C SER A 190 5.21 -10.12 3.53
N THR A 191 5.54 -9.02 4.21
CA THR A 191 5.57 -8.92 5.67
C THR A 191 4.23 -8.45 6.26
N TYR A 192 3.32 -7.94 5.42
CA TYR A 192 2.00 -7.47 5.82
C TYR A 192 0.94 -8.57 5.62
N ASP A 193 0.01 -8.68 6.56
CA ASP A 193 -1.09 -9.64 6.52
C ASP A 193 -2.21 -9.17 5.59
N TYR A 194 -2.56 -7.89 5.71
CA TYR A 194 -3.56 -7.24 4.87
C TYR A 194 -3.04 -5.93 4.28
N ILE A 195 -3.42 -5.70 3.03
CA ILE A 195 -3.05 -4.54 2.22
C ILE A 195 -4.33 -3.83 1.80
N PHE A 196 -4.51 -2.62 2.32
CA PHE A 196 -5.61 -1.71 2.00
C PHE A 196 -5.12 -0.81 0.87
N LEU A 197 -5.76 -0.87 -0.30
CA LEU A 197 -5.40 -0.07 -1.46
C LEU A 197 -6.57 0.85 -1.83
N TRP A 198 -6.71 1.94 -1.07
CA TRP A 198 -7.91 2.78 -1.06
C TRP A 198 -7.74 4.05 -1.89
N ASP A 199 -8.84 4.57 -2.42
CA ASP A 199 -8.93 5.92 -3.00
C ASP A 199 -9.04 6.99 -1.88
N GLU A 200 -8.72 8.23 -2.21
CA GLU A 200 -8.61 9.37 -1.31
C GLU A 200 -9.91 10.11 -1.00
N ASP A 201 -11.01 9.78 -1.67
CA ASP A 201 -12.30 10.44 -1.55
C ASP A 201 -13.32 9.64 -0.71
N LEU A 202 -12.80 8.89 0.26
CA LEU A 202 -13.58 8.04 1.18
C LEU A 202 -13.73 8.70 2.56
N GLY A 203 -14.97 8.82 3.04
CA GLY A 203 -15.31 9.19 4.41
C GLY A 203 -15.30 7.98 5.34
N VAL A 204 -14.62 8.12 6.50
CA VAL A 204 -14.34 7.01 7.45
C VAL A 204 -14.95 7.23 8.83
N GLU A 205 -15.96 8.08 8.94
CA GLU A 205 -16.59 8.47 10.21
C GLU A 205 -17.07 7.21 10.98
N HIS A 206 -17.66 6.26 10.26
CA HIS A 206 -18.24 5.03 10.79
C HIS A 206 -17.36 3.78 10.63
N PHE A 207 -16.09 3.97 10.27
CA PHE A 207 -15.15 2.90 10.04
C PHE A 207 -14.12 2.80 11.16
N ASN A 208 -13.80 1.58 11.58
CA ASN A 208 -12.68 1.23 12.45
C ASN A 208 -11.88 0.05 11.84
N PRO A 209 -10.58 0.22 11.55
CA PRO A 209 -9.77 -0.80 10.89
C PRO A 209 -9.56 -2.07 11.73
N GLY A 210 -9.50 -1.95 13.07
CA GLY A 210 -9.35 -3.10 13.98
C GLY A 210 -10.56 -4.02 13.92
N ARG A 211 -11.75 -3.48 14.19
CA ARG A 211 -13.03 -4.20 14.09
C ARG A 211 -13.29 -4.76 12.69
N TYR A 212 -12.88 -4.01 11.65
CA TYR A 212 -12.96 -4.49 10.27
C TYR A 212 -12.12 -5.76 10.09
N LEU A 213 -10.86 -5.74 10.51
CA LEU A 213 -9.95 -6.89 10.38
C LEU A 213 -10.36 -8.09 11.24
N GLU A 214 -10.99 -7.87 12.41
CA GLU A 214 -11.60 -8.97 13.18
C GLU A 214 -12.65 -9.72 12.37
N ILE A 215 -13.49 -8.99 11.63
CA ILE A 215 -14.50 -9.59 10.74
C ILE A 215 -13.81 -10.31 9.58
N VAL A 216 -12.86 -9.66 8.89
CA VAL A 216 -12.11 -10.27 7.77
C VAL A 216 -11.49 -11.60 8.17
N LYS A 217 -10.77 -11.61 9.32
CA LYS A 217 -10.09 -12.81 9.84
C LYS A 217 -11.07 -13.89 10.27
N SER A 218 -12.11 -13.53 11.04
CA SER A 218 -13.10 -14.52 11.52
C SER A 218 -13.91 -15.17 10.39
N GLU A 219 -14.03 -14.49 9.25
CA GLU A 219 -14.84 -14.92 8.12
C GLU A 219 -14.01 -15.51 6.97
N GLY A 220 -12.69 -15.62 7.15
CA GLY A 220 -11.76 -16.17 6.16
C GLY A 220 -11.77 -15.38 4.84
N LEU A 221 -11.92 -14.06 4.89
CA LEU A 221 -11.95 -13.25 3.68
C LEU A 221 -10.52 -12.96 3.21
N GLU A 222 -10.26 -13.32 1.95
CA GLU A 222 -9.00 -13.09 1.25
C GLU A 222 -9.02 -11.76 0.49
N ILE A 223 -10.21 -11.37 0.03
CA ILE A 223 -10.45 -10.08 -0.62
C ILE A 223 -11.72 -9.49 -0.03
N SER A 224 -11.65 -8.26 0.46
CA SER A 224 -12.79 -7.62 1.08
C SER A 224 -12.83 -6.12 0.83
N GLN A 225 -13.95 -5.49 1.14
CA GLN A 225 -14.05 -4.05 1.25
C GLN A 225 -15.05 -3.68 2.36
N PRO A 226 -14.94 -2.50 2.97
CA PRO A 226 -16.04 -1.94 3.75
C PRO A 226 -17.26 -1.70 2.85
N ALA A 227 -18.45 -1.79 3.42
CA ALA A 227 -19.67 -1.42 2.71
C ALA A 227 -19.73 0.10 2.49
N LEU A 228 -20.47 0.50 1.46
CA LEU A 228 -20.81 1.89 1.20
C LEU A 228 -22.10 2.27 1.92
N ASP A 229 -22.09 3.43 2.55
CA ASP A 229 -23.32 4.04 3.02
C ASP A 229 -24.26 4.28 1.83
N PRO A 230 -25.57 3.95 1.94
CA PRO A 230 -26.54 4.20 0.88
C PRO A 230 -26.64 5.66 0.42
N ASN A 231 -26.20 6.62 1.25
CA ASN A 231 -26.18 8.04 0.92
C ASN A 231 -24.90 8.48 0.17
N SER A 232 -24.02 7.56 -0.20
CA SER A 232 -22.83 7.87 -1.00
C SER A 232 -23.21 8.44 -2.38
N THR A 233 -22.40 9.35 -2.92
CA THR A 233 -22.75 10.13 -4.12
C THR A 233 -22.58 9.34 -5.42
N GLU A 234 -21.62 8.42 -5.47
CA GLU A 234 -21.30 7.61 -6.66
C GLU A 234 -21.28 6.12 -6.29
N ILE A 235 -22.42 5.43 -6.45
CA ILE A 235 -22.51 3.97 -6.25
C ILE A 235 -22.66 3.30 -7.61
N HIS A 236 -21.67 2.51 -8.02
CA HIS A 236 -21.66 1.83 -9.33
C HIS A 236 -22.24 0.40 -9.28
N HIS A 237 -22.04 -0.30 -8.15
CA HIS A 237 -22.42 -1.70 -8.02
C HIS A 237 -23.25 -1.93 -6.75
N ARG A 238 -24.47 -2.46 -6.89
CA ARG A 238 -25.37 -2.66 -5.75
C ARG A 238 -24.82 -3.56 -4.65
N ILE A 239 -23.91 -4.48 -4.98
CA ILE A 239 -23.23 -5.33 -4.00
C ILE A 239 -22.33 -4.54 -3.03
N THR A 240 -21.94 -3.32 -3.35
CA THR A 240 -21.11 -2.54 -2.43
C THR A 240 -21.95 -1.82 -1.37
N ILE A 241 -23.27 -1.75 -1.53
CA ILE A 241 -24.18 -1.03 -0.64
C ILE A 241 -24.37 -1.79 0.68
N ARG A 242 -24.25 -1.05 1.79
CA ARG A 242 -24.45 -1.57 3.14
C ARG A 242 -25.84 -2.19 3.35
N SER A 243 -25.83 -3.42 3.83
CA SER A 243 -26.97 -4.09 4.44
C SER A 243 -26.99 -3.83 5.95
N ARG A 244 -27.83 -2.89 6.40
CA ARG A 244 -27.88 -2.42 7.81
C ARG A 244 -28.07 -3.52 8.86
N MET A 245 -28.66 -4.65 8.48
CA MET A 245 -28.98 -5.75 9.40
C MET A 245 -27.92 -6.87 9.42
N LYS A 246 -26.90 -6.80 8.57
CA LYS A 246 -25.92 -7.89 8.41
C LYS A 246 -24.57 -7.53 9.02
N LYS A 247 -23.79 -8.56 9.32
CA LYS A 247 -22.35 -8.42 9.64
C LYS A 247 -21.55 -8.13 8.37
N LEU A 248 -21.84 -8.89 7.32
CA LEU A 248 -21.27 -8.78 5.99
C LEU A 248 -22.21 -9.45 4.98
N HIS A 249 -21.95 -9.24 3.70
CA HIS A 249 -22.56 -10.03 2.63
C HIS A 249 -21.56 -10.30 1.49
N ARG A 250 -21.80 -11.41 0.78
CA ARG A 250 -20.96 -11.87 -0.35
C ARG A 250 -21.73 -11.92 -1.67
N ARG A 251 -23.01 -11.55 -1.63
CA ARG A 251 -23.93 -11.59 -2.77
C ARG A 251 -25.11 -10.64 -2.59
N VAL A 252 -25.70 -10.23 -3.72
CA VAL A 252 -26.95 -9.47 -3.78
C VAL A 252 -27.96 -10.11 -4.72
N TYR A 253 -29.22 -9.73 -4.55
CA TYR A 253 -30.31 -10.09 -5.45
C TYR A 253 -30.89 -8.80 -6.03
N GLU A 254 -30.95 -8.73 -7.35
CA GLU A 254 -31.45 -7.57 -8.07
C GLU A 254 -32.16 -8.02 -9.33
N LEU A 255 -33.49 -7.90 -9.33
CA LEU A 255 -34.35 -8.30 -10.44
C LEU A 255 -34.62 -7.14 -11.41
N ARG A 256 -34.32 -5.90 -11.02
CA ARG A 256 -34.57 -4.67 -11.78
C ARG A 256 -33.27 -3.90 -11.96
N GLY A 257 -32.96 -3.45 -13.18
CA GLY A 257 -31.73 -2.72 -13.49
C GLY A 257 -30.93 -3.31 -14.66
N LYS A 258 -29.77 -2.72 -14.97
CA LYS A 258 -28.88 -3.18 -16.05
C LYS A 258 -28.21 -4.52 -15.73
N THR A 259 -27.94 -4.78 -14.45
CA THR A 259 -27.36 -6.04 -13.98
C THR A 259 -28.43 -6.85 -13.25
N ARG A 260 -28.75 -8.04 -13.76
CA ARG A 260 -29.73 -8.95 -13.12
C ARG A 260 -28.98 -9.97 -12.25
N CYS A 261 -29.22 -9.94 -10.95
CA CYS A 261 -28.65 -10.86 -9.98
C CYS A 261 -29.73 -11.78 -9.42
N SER A 262 -29.69 -13.05 -9.82
CA SER A 262 -30.60 -14.10 -9.33
C SER A 262 -29.83 -15.14 -8.50
N ASN A 263 -30.49 -16.22 -8.12
CA ASN A 263 -29.87 -17.35 -7.41
C ASN A 263 -28.76 -18.03 -8.24
N ILE A 264 -28.86 -18.01 -9.57
CA ILE A 264 -27.85 -18.61 -10.47
C ILE A 264 -26.67 -17.67 -10.79
N SER A 265 -26.71 -16.41 -10.33
CA SER A 265 -25.65 -15.43 -10.57
C SER A 265 -24.50 -15.57 -9.55
N GLU A 266 -23.63 -16.56 -9.74
CA GLU A 266 -22.48 -16.86 -8.88
C GLU A 266 -21.21 -16.04 -9.20
N GLY A 267 -21.33 -15.02 -10.06
CA GLY A 267 -20.19 -14.22 -10.51
C GLY A 267 -20.34 -12.73 -10.33
N PRO A 268 -19.24 -11.98 -10.50
CA PRO A 268 -19.24 -10.55 -10.33
C PRO A 268 -20.15 -9.85 -11.37
N PRO A 269 -20.81 -8.75 -11.00
CA PRO A 269 -20.77 -8.12 -9.67
C PRO A 269 -21.81 -8.70 -8.68
N CYS A 270 -22.52 -9.77 -9.02
CA CYS A 270 -23.63 -10.29 -8.19
C CYS A 270 -23.17 -11.07 -6.95
N SER A 271 -22.03 -11.75 -7.03
CA SER A 271 -21.43 -12.50 -5.92
C SER A 271 -19.91 -12.50 -6.01
N GLY A 272 -19.25 -12.51 -4.85
CA GLY A 272 -17.80 -12.59 -4.74
C GLY A 272 -17.08 -11.43 -5.43
N PHE A 273 -17.55 -10.20 -5.19
CA PHE A 273 -17.07 -8.99 -5.83
C PHE A 273 -16.78 -7.91 -4.79
N VAL A 274 -15.70 -7.17 -5.03
CA VAL A 274 -15.38 -5.89 -4.41
C VAL A 274 -15.03 -4.92 -5.51
N GLU A 275 -15.32 -3.65 -5.30
CA GLU A 275 -15.03 -2.56 -6.21
C GLU A 275 -13.60 -2.06 -6.04
N GLY A 276 -13.04 -1.53 -7.12
CA GLY A 276 -11.65 -1.09 -7.17
C GLY A 276 -11.29 0.05 -6.23
N MET A 277 -12.24 0.79 -5.65
CA MET A 277 -11.96 1.99 -4.86
C MET A 277 -11.50 1.74 -3.42
N ALA A 278 -12.03 0.72 -2.74
CA ALA A 278 -11.69 0.42 -1.35
C ALA A 278 -11.32 -1.06 -1.10
N PRO A 279 -10.59 -1.75 -2.01
CA PRO A 279 -10.26 -3.14 -1.81
C PRO A 279 -9.24 -3.33 -0.70
N VAL A 280 -9.37 -4.46 -0.02
CA VAL A 280 -8.45 -4.99 0.97
C VAL A 280 -8.09 -6.40 0.54
N PHE A 281 -6.80 -6.69 0.48
CA PHE A 281 -6.27 -7.98 0.08
C PHE A 281 -5.51 -8.61 1.22
N SER A 282 -5.66 -9.91 1.43
CA SER A 282 -4.68 -10.69 2.17
C SER A 282 -3.34 -10.70 1.42
N ARG A 283 -2.28 -11.08 2.12
CA ARG A 283 -0.96 -11.32 1.51
C ARG A 283 -1.00 -12.25 0.30
N ALA A 284 -1.74 -13.36 0.42
CA ALA A 284 -1.85 -14.37 -0.64
C ALA A 284 -2.65 -13.85 -1.83
N ALA A 285 -3.79 -13.21 -1.56
CA ALA A 285 -4.61 -12.60 -2.60
C ALA A 285 -3.88 -11.48 -3.34
N TRP A 286 -3.11 -10.66 -2.62
CA TRP A 286 -2.31 -9.59 -3.22
C TRP A 286 -1.24 -10.13 -4.16
N ARG A 287 -0.54 -11.22 -3.79
CA ARG A 287 0.45 -11.86 -4.67
C ARG A 287 -0.16 -12.20 -6.02
N CYS A 288 -1.38 -12.74 -6.05
CA CYS A 288 -2.10 -13.00 -7.30
C CYS A 288 -2.58 -11.70 -7.98
N ALA A 289 -3.24 -10.80 -7.25
CA ALA A 289 -3.81 -9.58 -7.81
C ALA A 289 -2.73 -8.66 -8.42
N TRP A 290 -1.54 -8.61 -7.84
CA TRP A 290 -0.42 -7.86 -8.38
C TRP A 290 0.01 -8.34 -9.77
N HIS A 291 -0.03 -9.66 -10.03
CA HIS A 291 0.27 -10.24 -11.34
C HIS A 291 -0.86 -10.01 -12.35
N LEU A 292 -2.10 -9.83 -11.87
CA LEU A 292 -3.23 -9.46 -12.71
C LEU A 292 -3.11 -8.01 -13.23
N ILE A 293 -2.55 -7.09 -12.42
CA ILE A 293 -2.32 -5.70 -12.83
C ILE A 293 -1.36 -5.67 -14.03
N GLN A 294 -1.82 -5.08 -15.13
CA GLN A 294 -1.05 -4.89 -16.35
C GLN A 294 -0.13 -3.68 -16.22
N ASN A 295 1.09 -3.76 -16.74
CA ASN A 295 2.09 -2.71 -16.55
C ASN A 295 1.76 -1.40 -17.30
N ASP A 296 1.05 -1.52 -18.43
CA ASP A 296 0.69 -0.47 -19.37
C ASP A 296 -0.77 0.01 -19.24
N LEU A 297 -1.67 -0.79 -18.63
CA LEU A 297 -3.07 -0.41 -18.40
C LEU A 297 -3.23 0.20 -17.00
N VAL A 298 -2.99 1.50 -16.91
CA VAL A 298 -2.78 2.19 -15.63
C VAL A 298 -4.08 2.50 -14.89
N HIS A 299 -5.23 2.57 -15.54
CA HIS A 299 -6.49 2.93 -14.87
C HIS A 299 -7.11 1.77 -14.09
N GLY A 300 -6.81 0.52 -14.46
CA GLY A 300 -7.28 -0.69 -13.77
C GLY A 300 -8.79 -0.98 -13.88
N TRP A 301 -9.51 -0.30 -14.78
CA TRP A 301 -10.94 -0.51 -14.97
C TRP A 301 -11.24 -1.95 -15.44
N GLY A 302 -12.23 -2.59 -14.80
CA GLY A 302 -12.65 -3.96 -15.10
C GLY A 302 -11.78 -5.05 -14.48
N MET A 303 -10.67 -4.70 -13.84
CA MET A 303 -9.86 -5.66 -13.09
C MET A 303 -10.59 -6.20 -11.85
N ASP A 304 -11.42 -5.36 -11.22
CA ASP A 304 -12.36 -5.70 -10.14
C ASP A 304 -13.26 -6.91 -10.50
N MET A 305 -13.68 -7.02 -11.75
CA MET A 305 -14.43 -8.18 -12.28
C MET A 305 -13.61 -9.49 -12.32
N LYS A 306 -12.29 -9.41 -12.14
CA LYS A 306 -11.35 -10.54 -12.15
C LYS A 306 -10.65 -10.78 -10.82
N LEU A 307 -10.76 -9.86 -9.85
CA LEU A 307 -10.14 -10.03 -8.52
C LEU A 307 -10.57 -11.33 -7.83
N GLY A 308 -11.79 -11.82 -8.05
CA GLY A 308 -12.26 -13.09 -7.51
C GLY A 308 -11.43 -14.32 -7.92
N TYR A 309 -10.63 -14.26 -8.99
CA TYR A 309 -9.66 -15.31 -9.34
C TYR A 309 -8.49 -15.40 -8.35
N CYS A 310 -8.27 -14.35 -7.57
CA CYS A 310 -7.23 -14.28 -6.56
C CYS A 310 -7.74 -14.57 -5.14
N ALA A 311 -8.97 -15.07 -5.00
CA ALA A 311 -9.62 -15.31 -3.71
C ALA A 311 -9.10 -16.54 -2.94
N GLN A 312 -8.02 -17.18 -3.41
CA GLN A 312 -7.43 -18.40 -2.81
C GLN A 312 -8.47 -19.50 -2.55
N GLY A 313 -9.37 -19.71 -3.52
CA GLY A 313 -10.48 -20.66 -3.40
C GLY A 313 -11.77 -20.12 -4.00
N ASP A 314 -12.89 -20.49 -3.41
CA ASP A 314 -14.22 -20.11 -3.88
C ASP A 314 -14.49 -18.62 -3.60
N ARG A 315 -14.54 -17.81 -4.66
CA ARG A 315 -14.81 -16.36 -4.54
C ARG A 315 -16.13 -16.04 -3.86
N THR A 316 -17.12 -16.94 -3.90
CA THR A 316 -18.43 -16.71 -3.27
C THR A 316 -18.36 -16.80 -1.74
N LYS A 317 -17.26 -17.37 -1.20
CA LYS A 317 -16.98 -17.51 0.23
C LYS A 317 -15.85 -16.59 0.68
N ASN A 318 -14.79 -16.47 -0.09
CA ASN A 318 -13.58 -15.76 0.33
C ASN A 318 -13.56 -14.28 -0.07
N VAL A 319 -14.56 -13.82 -0.84
CA VAL A 319 -14.72 -12.41 -1.21
C VAL A 319 -16.01 -11.83 -0.62
N GLY A 320 -15.93 -10.68 0.06
CA GLY A 320 -17.09 -10.11 0.74
C GLY A 320 -17.02 -8.62 1.07
N VAL A 321 -18.20 -8.05 1.32
CA VAL A 321 -18.42 -6.66 1.72
C VAL A 321 -18.85 -6.63 3.18
N ILE A 322 -18.12 -5.89 4.02
CA ILE A 322 -18.35 -5.84 5.47
C ILE A 322 -19.33 -4.72 5.80
N ASP A 323 -20.51 -5.08 6.33
CA ASP A 323 -21.63 -4.16 6.54
C ASP A 323 -21.56 -3.39 7.86
N ARG A 324 -20.89 -3.97 8.87
CA ARG A 324 -20.72 -3.36 10.20
C ARG A 324 -19.74 -2.20 10.21
N GLU A 325 -18.74 -2.26 9.33
CA GLU A 325 -17.71 -1.21 9.17
C GLU A 325 -17.86 -0.65 7.76
N TYR A 326 -18.42 0.55 7.66
CA TYR A 326 -18.80 1.14 6.39
C TYR A 326 -18.21 2.54 6.23
N ILE A 327 -18.11 2.94 4.97
CA ILE A 327 -17.51 4.19 4.53
C ILE A 327 -18.48 4.95 3.62
N VAL A 328 -18.22 6.23 3.40
CA VAL A 328 -18.98 7.08 2.48
C VAL A 328 -18.13 7.40 1.27
N HIS A 329 -18.59 7.08 0.06
CA HIS A 329 -17.90 7.51 -1.16
C HIS A 329 -18.36 8.94 -1.50
N LYS A 330 -17.42 9.90 -1.47
CA LYS A 330 -17.70 11.32 -1.68
C LYS A 330 -17.72 11.71 -3.16
N GLY A 331 -17.12 10.91 -4.05
CA GLY A 331 -17.11 11.16 -5.50
C GLY A 331 -16.35 12.43 -5.86
N ILE A 332 -15.26 12.70 -5.16
CA ILE A 332 -14.49 13.94 -5.33
C ILE A 332 -13.50 13.75 -6.45
N GLN A 333 -13.53 14.67 -7.42
CA GLN A 333 -12.75 14.53 -8.64
C GLN A 333 -11.28 14.89 -8.40
N THR A 334 -10.38 13.93 -8.58
CA THR A 334 -8.96 14.09 -8.23
C THR A 334 -8.05 14.14 -9.46
N LEU A 335 -8.14 13.17 -10.36
CA LEU A 335 -7.39 13.14 -11.63
C LEU A 335 -8.16 13.86 -12.77
N GLY A 336 -7.48 14.80 -13.45
CA GLY A 336 -8.04 15.58 -14.56
C GLY A 336 -9.08 16.64 -14.19
N GLY A 337 -9.35 16.85 -12.91
CA GLY A 337 -10.22 17.92 -12.43
C GLY A 337 -9.56 19.29 -12.56
N THR A 338 -10.05 20.13 -13.49
CA THR A 338 -9.75 21.57 -13.49
C THR A 338 -10.17 22.14 -12.15
N GLY A 339 -9.23 22.75 -11.43
CA GLY A 339 -9.34 23.02 -10.00
C GLY A 339 -10.30 24.12 -9.55
N GLU A 340 -11.56 24.12 -10.01
CA GLU A 340 -12.59 25.01 -9.50
C GLU A 340 -13.77 24.22 -8.94
N LEU A 341 -13.82 24.12 -7.61
CA LEU A 341 -15.07 24.02 -6.87
C LEU A 341 -15.80 25.36 -6.96
N THR A 342 -16.26 25.76 -8.15
CA THR A 342 -17.18 26.89 -8.24
C THR A 342 -18.57 26.41 -7.86
N LYS A 343 -19.05 26.92 -6.72
CA LYS A 343 -20.45 26.92 -6.32
C LYS A 343 -21.34 27.09 -7.55
N LYS A 344 -22.35 26.22 -7.68
CA LYS A 344 -23.42 26.34 -8.68
C LYS A 344 -24.12 27.70 -8.53
N THR A 345 -23.60 28.73 -9.17
CA THR A 345 -24.35 29.95 -9.44
C THR A 345 -24.69 29.92 -10.92
N LYS A 346 -25.99 29.86 -11.22
CA LYS A 346 -26.56 29.86 -12.58
C LYS A 346 -25.90 30.97 -13.42
N LYS A 347 -24.95 30.63 -14.29
CA LYS A 347 -24.44 31.55 -15.32
C LYS A 347 -25.32 31.44 -16.55
N LYS A 348 -25.98 32.56 -16.86
CA LYS A 348 -26.79 32.80 -18.05
C LYS A 348 -25.99 32.44 -19.32
N ARG A 349 -26.70 31.89 -20.31
CA ARG A 349 -26.21 31.68 -21.68
C ARG A 349 -25.69 33.00 -22.25
N GLY A 350 -24.39 33.07 -22.50
CA GLY A 350 -23.75 34.07 -23.33
C GLY A 350 -22.86 33.31 -24.32
N THR A 351 -23.20 33.43 -25.60
CA THR A 351 -22.44 32.91 -26.74
C THR A 351 -21.10 33.63 -26.85
N SER A 352 -20.00 32.89 -26.70
CA SER A 352 -18.72 33.27 -27.27
C SER A 352 -17.99 32.03 -27.79
N SER A 353 -17.77 32.03 -29.09
CA SER A 353 -16.94 31.08 -29.84
C SER A 353 -15.48 31.22 -29.40
N GLY A 354 -14.91 30.15 -28.86
CA GLY A 354 -13.49 30.04 -28.55
C GLY A 354 -13.12 28.58 -28.29
N SER A 355 -12.27 28.02 -29.16
CA SER A 355 -11.50 26.78 -28.99
C SER A 355 -12.07 25.74 -28.01
N SER A 356 -12.68 24.68 -28.53
CA SER A 356 -13.08 23.50 -27.74
C SER A 356 -11.84 22.78 -27.19
N GLY A 357 -11.25 23.30 -26.13
CA GLY A 357 -10.28 22.58 -25.32
C GLY A 357 -10.96 21.31 -24.82
N LEU A 358 -10.45 20.14 -25.21
CA LEU A 358 -10.97 18.85 -24.81
C LEU A 358 -10.97 18.77 -23.28
N ASP A 359 -12.13 18.45 -22.69
CA ASP A 359 -12.27 18.21 -21.25
C ASP A 359 -11.32 17.07 -20.83
N PRO A 360 -10.27 17.33 -20.01
CA PRO A 360 -9.33 16.30 -19.59
C PRO A 360 -10.01 15.09 -18.94
N ARG A 361 -11.17 15.31 -18.30
CA ARG A 361 -11.97 14.23 -17.70
C ARG A 361 -12.61 13.34 -18.76
N ALA A 362 -13.09 13.92 -19.85
CA ALA A 362 -13.63 13.17 -20.98
C ALA A 362 -12.53 12.29 -21.61
N GLU A 363 -11.30 12.82 -21.71
CA GLU A 363 -10.16 12.05 -22.23
C GLU A 363 -9.75 10.92 -21.27
N ILE A 364 -9.69 11.16 -19.96
CA ILE A 364 -9.43 10.10 -18.96
C ILE A 364 -10.48 8.99 -19.05
N ARG A 365 -11.77 9.33 -19.18
CA ARG A 365 -12.86 8.35 -19.33
C ARG A 365 -12.74 7.57 -20.64
N ARG A 366 -12.39 8.24 -21.74
CA ARG A 366 -12.16 7.62 -23.03
C ARG A 366 -10.99 6.63 -22.96
N GLN A 367 -9.87 7.06 -22.38
CA GLN A 367 -8.68 6.23 -22.18
C GLN A 367 -8.97 5.04 -21.27
N SER A 368 -9.66 5.25 -20.14
CA SER A 368 -10.07 4.17 -19.22
C SER A 368 -10.97 3.13 -19.92
N THR A 369 -11.88 3.60 -20.78
CA THR A 369 -12.76 2.72 -21.57
C THR A 369 -11.98 1.91 -22.60
N TRP A 370 -10.97 2.53 -23.21
CA TRP A 370 -10.08 1.87 -24.17
C TRP A 370 -9.20 0.81 -23.49
N GLU A 371 -8.59 1.14 -22.34
CA GLU A 371 -7.81 0.19 -21.54
C GLU A 371 -8.65 -1.00 -21.06
N LEU A 372 -9.91 -0.76 -20.64
CA LEU A 372 -10.85 -1.83 -20.29
C LEU A 372 -11.08 -2.80 -21.46
N LYS A 373 -11.15 -2.29 -22.69
CA LYS A 373 -11.31 -3.13 -23.89
C LYS A 373 -10.07 -4.00 -24.09
N ILE A 374 -8.87 -3.42 -24.02
CA ILE A 374 -7.62 -4.16 -24.15
C ILE A 374 -7.48 -5.21 -23.06
N PHE A 375 -7.80 -4.87 -21.80
CA PHE A 375 -7.74 -5.83 -20.70
C PHE A 375 -8.64 -7.04 -20.95
N LYS A 376 -9.86 -6.83 -21.45
CA LYS A 376 -10.80 -7.91 -21.81
C LYS A 376 -10.25 -8.77 -22.95
N GLU A 377 -9.68 -8.15 -23.97
CA GLU A 377 -9.07 -8.85 -25.11
C GLU A 377 -7.90 -9.71 -24.64
N ARG A 378 -6.97 -9.16 -23.84
CA ARG A 378 -5.84 -9.90 -23.27
C ARG A 378 -6.28 -11.05 -22.39
N TRP A 379 -7.26 -10.83 -21.51
CA TRP A 379 -7.81 -11.90 -20.68
C TRP A 379 -8.37 -13.03 -21.54
N ASN A 380 -9.19 -12.71 -22.53
CA ASN A 380 -9.80 -13.72 -23.41
C ASN A 380 -8.74 -14.46 -24.24
N GLN A 381 -7.73 -13.75 -24.75
CA GLN A 381 -6.61 -14.35 -25.48
C GLN A 381 -5.80 -15.30 -24.59
N ALA A 382 -5.47 -14.89 -23.35
CA ALA A 382 -4.77 -15.74 -22.40
C ALA A 382 -5.54 -17.02 -22.10
N VAL A 383 -6.86 -16.92 -21.87
CA VAL A 383 -7.73 -18.09 -21.65
C VAL A 383 -7.76 -19.03 -22.87
N ILE A 384 -7.67 -18.51 -24.10
CA ILE A 384 -7.67 -19.33 -25.32
C ILE A 384 -6.31 -20.00 -25.54
N GLN A 385 -5.22 -19.30 -25.22
CA GLN A 385 -3.85 -19.75 -25.49
C GLN A 385 -3.32 -20.73 -24.44
N ASP A 386 -3.73 -20.56 -23.19
CA ASP A 386 -3.34 -21.43 -22.08
C ASP A 386 -4.22 -22.68 -22.06
N LYS A 387 -3.77 -23.71 -22.80
CA LYS A 387 -4.53 -24.96 -22.96
C LYS A 387 -4.59 -25.81 -21.69
N ASP A 388 -3.65 -25.61 -20.77
CA ASP A 388 -3.56 -26.37 -19.53
C ASP A 388 -4.30 -25.66 -18.38
N TRP A 389 -4.69 -24.39 -18.57
CA TRP A 389 -5.45 -23.64 -17.58
C TRP A 389 -6.93 -24.03 -17.55
N ILE A 390 -7.39 -24.44 -16.37
CA ILE A 390 -8.78 -24.77 -16.10
C ILE A 390 -9.43 -23.58 -15.39
N ASP A 391 -10.47 -22.99 -15.99
CA ASP A 391 -11.23 -21.92 -15.34
C ASP A 391 -11.88 -22.44 -14.05
N PRO A 392 -11.48 -21.95 -12.86
CA PRO A 392 -12.09 -22.36 -11.59
C PRO A 392 -13.54 -21.91 -11.45
N PHE A 393 -13.99 -20.97 -12.29
CA PHE A 393 -15.37 -20.47 -12.30
C PHE A 393 -16.03 -20.68 -13.65
N PRO A 394 -16.15 -21.93 -14.11
CA PRO A 394 -16.65 -22.21 -15.45
C PRO A 394 -18.03 -21.60 -15.60
N ARG A 395 -18.22 -20.77 -16.64
CA ARG A 395 -19.55 -20.28 -17.03
C ARG A 395 -20.42 -21.48 -17.29
N GLN A 396 -21.24 -21.83 -16.31
CA GLN A 396 -21.93 -23.10 -16.25
C GLN A 396 -22.64 -23.43 -17.57
N GLN A 397 -22.19 -24.54 -18.19
CA GLN A 397 -23.02 -25.44 -18.99
C GLN A 397 -24.22 -26.03 -18.20
N ARG A 398 -24.55 -25.53 -16.99
CA ARG A 398 -25.76 -25.91 -16.23
C ARG A 398 -27.06 -25.46 -16.90
N ARG A 399 -27.02 -24.66 -17.97
CA ARG A 399 -28.15 -24.46 -18.89
C ARG A 399 -28.77 -25.79 -19.36
N ARG A 400 -27.98 -26.88 -19.44
CA ARG A 400 -28.49 -28.22 -19.83
C ARG A 400 -28.99 -29.07 -18.65
N LYS A 401 -28.39 -28.96 -17.45
CA LYS A 401 -28.79 -29.77 -16.28
C LYS A 401 -30.12 -29.29 -15.67
N HIS A 402 -30.34 -27.97 -15.57
CA HIS A 402 -31.61 -27.43 -15.10
C HIS A 402 -32.76 -27.59 -16.10
N LYS A 403 -32.51 -27.51 -17.42
CA LYS A 403 -33.52 -27.87 -18.43
C LYS A 403 -33.92 -29.34 -18.40
N ARG A 404 -33.02 -30.24 -17.99
CA ARG A 404 -33.34 -31.67 -17.81
C ARG A 404 -34.10 -31.94 -16.51
N GLN A 405 -33.81 -31.21 -15.43
CA GLN A 405 -34.56 -31.33 -14.18
C GLN A 405 -35.93 -30.67 -14.24
N SER A 406 -36.10 -29.51 -14.89
CA SER A 406 -37.43 -28.90 -15.05
C SER A 406 -38.35 -29.78 -15.91
N LYS A 407 -37.82 -30.40 -16.97
CA LYS A 407 -38.57 -31.37 -17.78
C LYS A 407 -38.97 -32.66 -17.06
N PHE A 408 -38.32 -33.00 -15.93
CA PHE A 408 -38.68 -34.18 -15.14
C PHE A 408 -39.72 -33.88 -14.06
N VAL A 409 -39.96 -32.60 -13.75
CA VAL A 409 -41.00 -32.17 -12.80
C VAL A 409 -42.32 -31.93 -13.53
N ASP A 410 -42.30 -31.53 -14.81
CA ASP A 410 -43.52 -31.34 -15.63
C ASP A 410 -44.11 -32.66 -16.20
N LEU A 411 -43.72 -33.83 -15.70
CA LEU A 411 -44.23 -35.15 -16.13
C LEU A 411 -44.98 -35.90 -15.03
N TYR A 412 -45.15 -35.30 -13.85
CA TYR A 412 -45.89 -35.85 -12.71
C TYR A 412 -46.62 -34.76 -11.90
N ASP A 413 -47.35 -33.89 -12.58
CA ASP A 413 -48.46 -33.11 -12.00
C ASP A 413 -49.55 -32.88 -13.05
#